data_AF-A0A8D8CSF5-F1
#
_entry.id   AF-A0A8D8CSF5-F1
#
_cell.length_a   1.000
_cell.length_b   1.000
_cell.length_c   1.000
_cell.angle_alpha   90.00
_cell.angle_beta   90.00
_cell.angle_gamma   90.00
#
_symmetry.space_group_name_H-M   'P 1'
#
loop_
_entity.id
_entity.type
_entity.pdbx_description
1 polymer ?
#
loop_
_entity_poly.entity_id
_entity_poly.type
_entity_poly.pdbx_seq_one_letter_code
_entity_poly.pdbx_strand_id
1 'polypeptide(L)'
;MPVNAIGGEQLSGIEEESDIYEAFAPHVDTANISVLTDTPPGKKPNLKTFQDVQSLIQQGKKREAKLVLRENSWPTNSPIRSQLWPALCSQHHVGKNMLDGFYWDMVNQVFGTTELPEKPIMLPPFVDSTHCLPYHLTRKGRAVADRVVSVLGYACPDITYSPTLYPITAMLLHFMSEEECYHCMASLVAPKDKVFITQ
;
A
#
# COMPACT_ATOMS: atom_id res chain seq x y z
N MET A 1 -10.68 -28.97 49.75
CA MET A 1 -11.59 -27.93 49.24
C MET A 1 -10.82 -27.09 48.23
N PRO A 2 -11.28 -26.96 46.98
CA PRO A 2 -10.62 -26.18 45.94
C PRO A 2 -11.12 -24.72 45.98
N VAL A 3 -10.27 -23.76 45.61
CA VAL A 3 -10.69 -22.40 45.27
C VAL A 3 -10.17 -22.07 43.86
N ASN A 4 -11.14 -22.08 42.95
CA ASN A 4 -11.27 -21.58 41.59
C ASN A 4 -10.05 -21.03 40.81
N ALA A 5 -9.88 -21.63 39.63
CA ALA A 5 -9.35 -21.02 38.43
C ALA A 5 -10.45 -20.22 37.71
N ILE A 6 -10.21 -18.94 37.35
CA ILE A 6 -10.85 -18.17 36.25
C ILE A 6 -10.00 -16.87 36.12
N GLY A 7 -9.56 -16.36 34.99
CA GLY A 7 -9.61 -16.76 33.59
C GLY A 7 -8.57 -15.90 32.85
N GLY A 8 -8.00 -16.45 31.79
CA GLY A 8 -7.18 -15.69 30.86
C GLY A 8 -8.02 -14.75 29.99
N GLU A 9 -7.28 -13.96 29.23
CA GLU A 9 -7.67 -13.28 27.99
C GLU A 9 -8.48 -11.99 28.12
N GLN A 10 -7.83 -10.89 27.75
CA GLN A 10 -8.25 -10.10 26.60
C GLN A 10 -7.07 -9.24 26.12
N LEU A 11 -6.31 -9.77 25.16
CA LEU A 11 -5.50 -8.96 24.25
C LEU A 11 -6.48 -8.28 23.30
N SER A 12 -6.65 -6.96 23.41
CA SER A 12 -7.40 -6.19 22.41
C SER A 12 -6.50 -5.93 21.20
N GLY A 13 -6.27 -6.98 20.41
CA GLY A 13 -5.91 -6.80 19.00
C GLY A 13 -7.17 -6.31 18.30
N ILE A 14 -7.26 -5.01 18.04
CA ILE A 14 -8.17 -4.54 17.00
C ILE A 14 -7.52 -4.99 15.70
N GLU A 15 -7.88 -6.19 15.25
CA GLU A 15 -7.68 -6.59 13.87
C GLU A 15 -8.51 -5.59 13.03
N GLU A 16 -7.83 -4.68 12.33
CA GLU A 16 -8.44 -3.88 11.27
C GLU A 16 -8.83 -4.86 10.15
N GLU A 17 -9.99 -5.51 10.31
CA GLU A 17 -10.59 -6.34 9.27
C GLU A 17 -11.01 -5.37 8.15
N SER A 18 -10.10 -5.15 7.20
CA SER A 18 -10.38 -4.34 6.01
C SER A 18 -11.50 -5.04 5.25
N ASP A 19 -12.68 -4.45 5.25
CA ASP A 19 -13.81 -4.99 4.52
C ASP A 19 -13.41 -5.05 3.04
N ILE A 20 -13.19 -6.25 2.50
CA ILE A 20 -12.64 -6.48 1.15
C ILE A 20 -13.50 -5.87 0.04
N TYR A 21 -14.69 -5.38 0.39
CA TYR A 21 -15.66 -4.71 -0.46
C TYR A 21 -15.55 -3.19 -0.42
N GLU A 22 -14.79 -2.60 0.51
CA GLU A 22 -14.51 -1.18 0.54
C GLU A 22 -13.51 -0.78 -0.54
N ALA A 23 -13.82 0.33 -1.20
CA ALA A 23 -13.06 0.82 -2.34
C ALA A 23 -11.75 1.51 -1.95
N PHE A 24 -11.71 2.07 -0.75
CA PHE A 24 -10.60 2.88 -0.24
C PHE A 24 -10.24 2.42 1.17
N ALA A 25 -8.98 2.58 1.56
CA ALA A 25 -8.51 2.24 2.90
C ALA A 25 -9.11 3.19 3.97
N PRO A 26 -9.22 2.75 5.24
CA PRO A 26 -9.88 3.51 6.31
C PRO A 26 -9.20 4.83 6.66
N HIS A 27 -7.97 5.04 6.20
CA HIS A 27 -7.19 6.25 6.44
C HIS A 27 -7.32 7.32 5.32
N VAL A 28 -8.32 7.16 4.44
CA VAL A 28 -8.64 8.06 3.31
C VAL A 28 -9.89 8.90 3.60
N ASP A 29 -9.85 10.19 3.31
CA ASP A 29 -11.03 11.06 3.27
C ASP A 29 -11.71 10.98 1.89
N THR A 30 -12.83 10.26 1.84
CA THR A 30 -13.55 10.01 0.59
C THR A 30 -14.49 11.14 0.18
N ALA A 31 -14.71 12.15 1.04
CA ALA A 31 -15.73 13.18 0.83
C ALA A 31 -15.55 13.98 -0.46
N ASN A 32 -14.30 14.12 -0.92
CA ASN A 32 -13.93 14.92 -2.10
C ASN A 32 -13.40 14.09 -3.26
N ILE A 33 -13.50 12.75 -3.22
CA ILE A 33 -13.03 11.89 -4.31
C ILE A 33 -14.09 11.83 -5.40
N SER A 34 -13.73 12.31 -6.59
CA SER A 34 -14.59 12.18 -7.78
C SER A 34 -14.52 10.76 -8.34
N VAL A 35 -15.68 10.12 -8.48
CA VAL A 35 -15.79 8.81 -9.16
C VAL A 35 -15.74 9.04 -10.67
N LEU A 36 -14.59 8.75 -11.26
CA LEU A 36 -14.38 8.83 -12.70
C LEU A 36 -14.76 7.49 -13.33
N THR A 37 -15.57 7.54 -14.38
CA THR A 37 -15.90 6.37 -15.20
C THR A 37 -15.90 6.78 -16.67
N ASP A 38 -15.21 6.00 -17.52
CA ASP A 38 -15.14 6.26 -18.97
C ASP A 38 -16.35 5.68 -19.73
N THR A 39 -17.26 4.99 -19.04
CA THR A 39 -18.43 4.37 -19.67
C THR A 39 -19.57 5.36 -19.84
N PRO A 40 -20.20 5.42 -21.02
CA PRO A 40 -21.41 6.21 -21.23
C PRO A 40 -22.51 5.82 -20.22
N PRO A 41 -23.33 6.78 -19.76
CA PRO A 41 -24.47 6.49 -18.89
C PRO A 41 -25.38 5.41 -19.51
N GLY A 42 -25.67 4.35 -18.75
CA GLY A 42 -26.60 3.29 -19.16
C GLY A 42 -25.97 2.05 -19.83
N LYS A 43 -24.66 2.00 -20.08
CA LYS A 43 -23.96 0.76 -20.47
C LYS A 43 -23.09 0.26 -19.31
N LYS A 44 -23.33 -0.97 -18.84
CA LYS A 44 -22.41 -1.63 -17.91
C LYS A 44 -21.14 -2.02 -18.67
N PRO A 45 -19.96 -1.50 -18.31
CA PRO A 45 -18.73 -1.95 -18.93
C PRO A 45 -18.48 -3.42 -18.56
N ASN A 46 -18.03 -4.23 -19.53
CA ASN A 46 -17.58 -5.59 -19.29
C ASN A 46 -16.12 -5.54 -18.77
N LEU A 47 -15.95 -5.05 -17.55
CA LEU A 47 -14.64 -4.91 -16.91
C LEU A 47 -14.11 -6.28 -16.49
N LYS A 48 -12.80 -6.49 -16.70
CA LYS A 48 -12.08 -7.66 -16.20
C LYS A 48 -12.01 -7.66 -14.68
N THR A 49 -12.07 -8.85 -14.10
CA THR A 49 -11.94 -9.07 -12.66
C THR A 49 -10.46 -9.17 -12.26
N PHE A 50 -10.19 -9.15 -10.96
CA PHE A 50 -8.84 -9.44 -10.45
C PHE A 50 -8.36 -10.83 -10.90
N GLN A 51 -9.21 -11.85 -10.83
CA GLN A 51 -8.89 -13.22 -11.20
C GLN A 51 -8.50 -13.35 -12.68
N ASP A 52 -9.16 -12.60 -13.57
CA ASP A 52 -8.78 -12.55 -14.99
C ASP A 52 -7.33 -12.08 -15.17
N VAL A 53 -6.95 -11.01 -14.46
CA VAL A 53 -5.59 -10.45 -14.53
C VAL A 53 -4.58 -11.36 -13.83
N GLN A 54 -4.91 -11.87 -12.65
CA GLN A 54 -4.06 -12.76 -11.87
C GLN A 54 -3.71 -14.04 -12.62
N SER A 55 -4.68 -14.61 -13.33
CA SER A 55 -4.47 -15.80 -14.17
C SER A 55 -3.48 -15.54 -15.31
N LEU A 56 -3.57 -14.38 -15.97
CA LEU A 56 -2.60 -13.98 -17.01
C LEU A 56 -1.19 -13.78 -16.43
N ILE A 57 -1.10 -13.17 -15.25
CA ILE A 57 0.16 -12.97 -14.52
C ILE A 57 0.82 -14.33 -14.20
N GLN A 58 0.07 -15.27 -13.60
CA GLN A 58 0.57 -16.58 -13.21
C GLN A 58 1.00 -17.43 -14.41
N GLN A 59 0.32 -17.27 -15.56
CA GLN A 59 0.69 -17.94 -16.81
C GLN A 59 1.86 -17.26 -17.54
N GLY A 60 2.43 -16.19 -17.01
CA GLY A 60 3.52 -15.44 -17.67
C GLY A 60 3.09 -14.64 -18.91
N LYS A 61 1.78 -14.48 -19.14
CA LYS A 61 1.17 -13.73 -20.26
C LYS A 61 1.22 -12.23 -20.02
N LYS A 62 2.44 -11.70 -19.84
CA LYS A 62 2.69 -10.29 -19.46
C LYS A 62 2.17 -9.28 -20.50
N ARG A 63 2.14 -9.66 -21.78
CA ARG A 63 1.65 -8.78 -22.86
C ARG A 63 0.14 -8.60 -22.76
N GLU A 64 -0.58 -9.70 -22.57
CA GLU A 64 -2.02 -9.76 -22.43
C GLU A 64 -2.48 -9.05 -21.16
N ALA A 65 -1.81 -9.31 -20.02
CA ALA A 65 -2.07 -8.58 -18.78
C ALA A 65 -1.92 -7.06 -18.97
N LYS A 66 -0.86 -6.62 -19.66
CA LYS A 66 -0.64 -5.21 -19.98
C LYS A 66 -1.74 -4.61 -20.86
N LEU A 67 -2.27 -5.37 -21.83
CA LEU A 67 -3.40 -4.92 -22.66
C LEU A 67 -4.66 -4.76 -21.81
N VAL A 68 -4.97 -5.76 -20.96
CA VAL A 68 -6.10 -5.69 -20.03
C VAL A 68 -6.01 -4.43 -19.15
N LEU A 69 -4.86 -4.16 -18.54
CA LEU A 69 -4.65 -2.97 -17.70
C LEU A 69 -4.82 -1.63 -18.45
N ARG A 70 -4.52 -1.59 -19.76
CA ARG A 70 -4.63 -0.38 -20.58
C ARG A 70 -6.03 -0.14 -21.12
N GLU A 71 -6.81 -1.21 -21.30
CA GLU A 71 -8.14 -1.17 -21.92
C GLU A 71 -9.28 -1.21 -20.89
N ASN A 72 -8.99 -1.54 -19.63
CA ASN A 72 -9.98 -1.60 -18.55
C ASN A 72 -9.89 -0.35 -17.68
N SER A 73 -10.86 0.56 -17.83
CA SER A 73 -11.00 1.74 -16.99
C SER A 73 -11.88 1.44 -15.78
N TRP A 74 -11.30 0.81 -14.77
CA TRP A 74 -12.02 0.57 -13.51
C TRP A 74 -12.31 1.91 -12.79
N PRO A 75 -13.56 2.13 -12.32
CA PRO A 75 -13.93 3.33 -11.57
C PRO A 75 -12.96 3.61 -10.42
N THR A 76 -12.78 4.89 -10.05
CA THR A 76 -11.89 5.27 -8.93
C THR A 76 -12.24 4.50 -7.65
N ASN A 77 -13.53 4.30 -7.38
CA ASN A 77 -14.05 3.56 -6.24
C ASN A 77 -14.21 2.04 -6.50
N SER A 78 -13.48 1.47 -7.45
CA SER A 78 -13.46 0.02 -7.63
C SER A 78 -12.55 -0.64 -6.58
N PRO A 79 -13.02 -1.67 -5.85
CA PRO A 79 -12.21 -2.37 -4.84
C PRO A 79 -11.10 -3.22 -5.47
N ILE A 80 -11.04 -3.34 -6.81
CA ILE A 80 -10.04 -4.17 -7.48
C ILE A 80 -8.60 -3.75 -7.15
N ARG A 81 -8.35 -2.47 -6.89
CA ARG A 81 -7.00 -1.93 -6.67
C ARG A 81 -6.34 -2.49 -5.41
N SER A 82 -7.11 -2.79 -4.36
CA SER A 82 -6.58 -3.36 -3.12
C SER A 82 -5.92 -4.71 -3.36
N GLN A 83 -6.41 -5.51 -4.31
CA GLN A 83 -5.82 -6.80 -4.69
C GLN A 83 -4.84 -6.67 -5.86
N LEU A 84 -5.19 -5.85 -6.86
CA LEU A 84 -4.47 -5.78 -8.12
C LEU A 84 -3.10 -5.10 -7.97
N TRP A 85 -3.01 -3.99 -7.22
CA TRP A 85 -1.75 -3.26 -7.11
C TRP A 85 -0.67 -4.05 -6.34
N PRO A 86 -0.97 -4.70 -5.19
CA PRO A 86 0.00 -5.58 -4.55
C PRO A 86 0.45 -6.74 -5.45
N ALA A 87 -0.48 -7.35 -6.19
CA ALA A 87 -0.15 -8.43 -7.13
C ALA A 87 0.77 -7.96 -8.29
N LEU A 88 0.64 -6.70 -8.74
CA LEU A 88 1.51 -6.12 -9.76
C LEU A 88 2.89 -5.73 -9.21
N CYS A 89 2.95 -5.14 -8.02
CA CYS A 89 4.21 -4.72 -7.41
C CYS A 89 5.07 -5.94 -7.05
N SER A 90 4.48 -6.97 -6.44
CA SER A 90 5.18 -8.18 -6.00
C SER A 90 5.86 -8.98 -7.13
N GLN A 91 5.46 -8.79 -8.40
CA GLN A 91 6.13 -9.41 -9.54
C GLN A 91 7.58 -8.94 -9.72
N HIS A 92 7.94 -7.84 -9.07
CA HIS A 92 9.24 -7.19 -9.16
C HIS A 92 10.08 -7.33 -7.90
N HIS A 93 9.57 -8.03 -6.88
CA HIS A 93 10.29 -8.28 -5.64
C HIS A 93 11.66 -8.93 -5.90
N VAL A 94 12.70 -8.42 -5.24
CA VAL A 94 14.06 -8.94 -5.33
C VAL A 94 14.46 -9.47 -3.96
N GLY A 95 14.72 -10.77 -3.87
CA GLY A 95 15.15 -11.43 -2.64
C GLY A 95 14.20 -12.53 -2.18
N LYS A 96 14.38 -13.01 -0.95
CA LYS A 96 13.42 -13.94 -0.33
C LYS A 96 12.13 -13.20 -0.04
N ASN A 97 10.99 -13.90 -0.11
CA ASN A 97 9.71 -13.36 0.33
C ASN A 97 9.89 -12.81 1.75
N MET A 98 9.51 -11.55 1.97
CA MET A 98 9.50 -10.98 3.30
C MET A 98 8.52 -11.80 4.14
N LEU A 99 8.96 -12.21 5.33
CA LEU A 99 8.12 -12.93 6.27
C LEU A 99 7.05 -11.96 6.79
N ASP A 100 5.89 -12.52 7.10
CA ASP A 100 4.83 -11.79 7.79
C ASP A 100 5.38 -11.13 9.07
N GLY A 101 5.07 -9.86 9.29
CA GLY A 101 5.59 -9.09 10.42
C GLY A 101 6.97 -8.44 10.23
N PHE A 102 7.70 -8.71 9.13
CA PHE A 102 9.01 -8.10 8.89
C PHE A 102 8.95 -6.56 8.89
N TYR A 103 7.89 -5.99 8.34
CA TYR A 103 7.68 -4.55 8.36
C TYR A 103 7.57 -4.01 9.81
N TRP A 104 6.81 -4.68 10.67
CA TRP A 104 6.61 -4.27 12.06
C TRP A 104 7.87 -4.41 12.92
N ASP A 105 8.72 -5.40 12.64
CA ASP A 105 10.04 -5.49 13.24
C ASP A 105 10.90 -4.27 12.88
N MET A 106 10.86 -3.83 11.63
CA MET A 106 11.57 -2.63 11.18
C MET A 106 10.98 -1.35 11.79
N VAL A 107 9.66 -1.25 11.91
CA VAL A 107 9.00 -0.16 12.64
C VAL A 107 9.51 -0.08 14.08
N ASN A 108 9.57 -1.20 14.79
CA ASN A 108 10.10 -1.24 16.16
C ASN A 108 11.59 -0.88 16.23
N GLN A 109 12.40 -1.26 15.24
CA GLN A 109 13.81 -0.85 15.18
C GLN A 109 13.98 0.67 14.99
N VAL A 110 13.14 1.28 14.15
CA VAL A 110 13.25 2.72 13.82
C VAL A 110 12.61 3.60 14.90
N PHE A 111 11.46 3.20 15.44
CA PHE A 111 10.63 4.03 16.33
C PHE A 111 10.55 3.53 17.77
N GLY A 112 10.97 2.30 18.06
CA GLY A 112 10.88 1.67 19.39
C GLY A 112 9.48 1.22 19.80
N THR A 113 8.47 1.44 18.95
CA THR A 113 7.06 1.08 19.20
C THR A 113 6.30 0.95 17.87
N THR A 114 5.21 0.18 17.87
CA THR A 114 4.25 0.11 16.76
C THR A 114 3.15 1.17 16.85
N GLU A 115 3.07 1.89 17.98
CA GLU A 115 2.14 3.02 18.13
C GLU A 115 2.52 4.16 17.18
N LEU A 116 1.52 4.70 16.48
CA LEU A 116 1.75 5.81 15.57
C LEU A 116 2.04 7.09 16.38
N PRO A 117 3.15 7.80 16.14
CA PRO A 117 3.50 8.98 16.92
C PRO A 117 2.44 10.09 16.83
N GLU A 118 2.13 10.74 17.95
CA GLU A 118 1.26 11.93 17.96
C GLU A 118 1.94 13.15 17.32
N LYS A 119 3.26 13.22 17.45
CA LYS A 119 4.11 14.27 16.87
C LYS A 119 4.46 13.93 15.42
N PRO A 120 4.59 14.93 14.53
CA PRO A 120 5.03 14.70 13.16
C PRO A 120 6.36 13.96 13.11
N ILE A 121 6.46 12.97 12.21
CA ILE A 121 7.70 12.24 11.97
C ILE A 121 8.61 13.12 11.12
N MET A 122 9.89 13.21 11.50
CA MET A 122 10.91 13.86 10.68
C MET A 122 11.22 12.96 9.49
N LEU A 123 10.89 13.40 8.28
CA LEU A 123 11.10 12.61 7.07
C LEU A 123 12.61 12.51 6.71
N PRO A 124 13.04 11.40 6.09
CA PRO A 124 14.40 11.25 5.58
C PRO A 124 14.78 12.32 4.53
N PRO A 125 16.07 12.69 4.40
CA PRO A 125 16.50 13.79 3.53
C PRO A 125 16.33 13.54 2.03
N PHE A 126 16.08 12.29 1.61
CA PHE A 126 15.83 11.98 0.19
C PHE A 126 14.45 12.44 -0.28
N VAL A 127 13.52 12.78 0.64
CA VAL A 127 12.21 13.31 0.24
C VAL A 127 12.31 14.81 -0.04
N ASP A 128 11.49 15.27 -0.97
CA ASP A 128 11.28 16.70 -1.16
C ASP A 128 10.06 17.15 -0.36
N SER A 129 10.28 17.97 0.67
CA SER A 129 9.23 18.50 1.53
C SER A 129 8.19 19.34 0.78
N THR A 130 8.55 19.92 -0.36
CA THR A 130 7.62 20.68 -1.23
C THR A 130 6.76 19.77 -2.10
N HIS A 131 7.12 18.49 -2.23
CA HIS A 131 6.44 17.48 -3.04
C HIS A 131 5.93 16.28 -2.22
N CYS A 132 5.77 16.44 -0.90
CA CYS A 132 5.09 15.45 -0.06
C CYS A 132 3.57 15.52 -0.27
N LEU A 133 3.10 15.07 -1.43
CA LEU A 133 1.69 15.16 -1.85
C LEU A 133 0.84 14.10 -1.12
N PRO A 134 -0.07 14.49 -0.20
CA PRO A 134 -0.85 13.51 0.56
C PRO A 134 -2.15 13.09 -0.13
N TYR A 135 -2.54 13.78 -1.21
CA TYR A 135 -3.85 13.63 -1.88
C TYR A 135 -5.01 13.67 -0.88
N HIS A 136 -5.80 12.59 -0.80
CA HIS A 136 -6.96 12.48 0.08
C HIS A 136 -6.67 11.72 1.38
N LEU A 137 -5.40 11.54 1.75
CA LEU A 137 -5.07 10.95 3.05
C LEU A 137 -5.51 11.85 4.21
N THR A 138 -6.13 11.23 5.21
CA THR A 138 -6.45 11.86 6.50
C THR A 138 -5.18 12.25 7.25
N ARG A 139 -5.32 12.92 8.41
CA ARG A 139 -4.17 13.17 9.31
C ARG A 139 -3.48 11.86 9.73
N LYS A 140 -4.26 10.80 10.05
CA LYS A 140 -3.73 9.47 10.37
C LYS A 140 -3.01 8.88 9.15
N GLY A 141 -3.62 8.94 7.97
CA GLY A 141 -3.03 8.43 6.72
C GLY A 141 -1.71 9.09 6.35
N ARG A 142 -1.55 10.40 6.59
CA ARG A 142 -0.28 11.10 6.39
C ARG A 142 0.82 10.60 7.33
N ALA A 143 0.51 10.44 8.62
CA ALA A 143 1.47 9.90 9.57
C ALA A 143 1.88 8.45 9.24
N VAL A 144 0.95 7.65 8.71
CA VAL A 144 1.24 6.31 8.15
C VAL A 144 2.20 6.41 6.97
N ALA A 145 1.95 7.32 6.01
CA ALA A 145 2.87 7.55 4.90
C ALA A 145 4.27 7.95 5.38
N ASP A 146 4.35 8.88 6.33
CA ASP A 146 5.62 9.33 6.91
C ASP A 146 6.41 8.16 7.52
N ARG A 147 5.71 7.26 8.23
CA ARG A 147 6.30 6.07 8.85
C ARG A 147 6.81 5.08 7.78
N VAL A 148 5.99 4.76 6.78
CA VAL A 148 6.40 3.88 5.65
C VAL A 148 7.65 4.40 4.97
N VAL A 149 7.69 5.69 4.64
CA VAL A 149 8.85 6.32 3.97
C VAL A 149 10.10 6.29 4.87
N SER A 150 9.94 6.53 6.16
CA SER A 150 11.05 6.48 7.13
C SER A 150 11.63 5.07 7.27
N VAL A 151 10.77 4.06 7.34
CA VAL A 151 11.19 2.65 7.41
C VAL A 151 11.89 2.23 6.11
N LEU A 152 11.39 2.63 4.94
CA LEU A 152 12.08 2.41 3.66
C LEU A 152 13.45 3.05 3.62
N GLY A 153 13.59 4.28 4.13
CA GLY A 153 14.86 4.97 4.21
C GLY A 153 15.89 4.25 5.10
N TYR A 154 15.42 3.65 6.19
CA TYR A 154 16.26 2.82 7.04
C TYR A 154 16.63 1.48 6.38
N ALA A 155 15.69 0.83 5.69
CA ALA A 155 15.91 -0.46 5.03
C ALA A 155 16.75 -0.36 3.74
N CYS A 156 16.71 0.78 3.06
CA CYS A 156 17.34 1.02 1.76
C CYS A 156 18.23 2.27 1.83
N PRO A 157 19.42 2.19 2.44
CA PRO A 157 20.31 3.34 2.63
C PRO A 157 20.87 3.92 1.33
N ASP A 158 20.75 3.19 0.21
CA ASP A 158 21.18 3.64 -1.12
C ASP A 158 20.24 4.69 -1.72
N ILE A 159 19.04 4.91 -1.15
CA ILE A 159 18.13 5.97 -1.58
C ILE A 159 18.69 7.31 -1.10
N THR A 160 19.22 8.10 -2.04
CA THR A 160 19.81 9.42 -1.69
C THR A 160 18.95 10.60 -2.11
N TYR A 161 18.16 10.47 -3.18
CA TYR A 161 17.20 11.49 -3.60
C TYR A 161 16.02 10.89 -4.36
N SER A 162 14.82 10.91 -3.77
CA SER A 162 13.62 10.32 -4.38
C SER A 162 12.36 11.12 -4.07
N PRO A 163 12.15 12.27 -4.75
CA PRO A 163 11.00 13.15 -4.50
C PRO A 163 9.65 12.50 -4.85
N THR A 164 9.65 11.47 -5.70
CA THR A 164 8.44 10.74 -6.11
C THR A 164 8.03 9.63 -5.16
N LEU A 165 8.92 9.24 -4.24
CA LEU A 165 8.68 8.13 -3.31
C LEU A 165 7.47 8.43 -2.41
N TYR A 166 7.41 9.63 -1.82
CA TYR A 166 6.31 10.01 -0.93
C TYR A 166 4.95 10.07 -1.67
N PRO A 167 4.81 10.76 -2.83
CA PRO A 167 3.56 10.71 -3.60
C PRO A 167 3.10 9.29 -3.97
N ILE A 168 4.02 8.40 -4.36
CA ILE A 168 3.64 7.02 -4.71
C ILE A 168 3.17 6.26 -3.46
N THR A 169 3.88 6.37 -2.34
CA THR A 169 3.43 5.83 -1.04
C THR A 169 2.03 6.32 -0.69
N ALA A 170 1.81 7.64 -0.78
CA ALA A 170 0.51 8.22 -0.48
C ALA A 170 -0.60 7.67 -1.40
N MET A 171 -0.33 7.50 -2.69
CA MET A 171 -1.27 6.92 -3.66
C MET A 171 -1.62 5.47 -3.34
N LEU A 172 -0.63 4.64 -3.02
CA LEU A 172 -0.84 3.23 -2.66
C LEU A 172 -1.73 3.09 -1.42
N LEU A 173 -1.47 3.91 -0.39
CA LEU A 173 -2.28 3.98 0.84
C LEU A 173 -3.74 4.37 0.59
N HIS A 174 -4.14 4.82 -0.60
CA HIS A 174 -5.57 4.99 -0.85
C HIS A 174 -6.32 3.67 -0.92
N PHE A 175 -5.63 2.54 -1.17
CA PHE A 175 -6.26 1.27 -1.53
C PHE A 175 -5.76 0.07 -0.73
N MET A 176 -4.79 0.21 0.17
CA MET A 176 -4.20 -0.91 0.91
C MET A 176 -3.74 -0.51 2.31
N SER A 177 -3.43 -1.52 3.12
CA SER A 177 -2.87 -1.31 4.46
C SER A 177 -1.45 -0.73 4.43
N GLU A 178 -0.98 -0.31 5.60
CA GLU A 178 0.37 0.22 5.80
C GLU A 178 1.47 -0.79 5.42
N GLU A 179 1.33 -2.03 5.88
CA GLU A 179 2.31 -3.09 5.61
C GLU A 179 2.33 -3.51 4.14
N GLU A 180 1.16 -3.64 3.51
CA GLU A 180 1.06 -3.91 2.07
C GLU A 180 1.68 -2.77 1.24
N CYS A 181 1.47 -1.51 1.66
CA CYS A 181 2.09 -0.36 1.02
C CYS A 181 3.62 -0.43 1.08
N TYR A 182 4.18 -0.75 2.25
CA TYR A 182 5.62 -0.95 2.41
C TYR A 182 6.15 -2.04 1.48
N HIS A 183 5.49 -3.21 1.43
CA HIS A 183 5.90 -4.31 0.56
C HIS A 183 5.84 -3.94 -0.93
N CYS A 184 4.81 -3.19 -1.35
CA CYS A 184 4.73 -2.65 -2.70
C CYS A 184 5.90 -1.72 -2.99
N MET A 185 6.17 -0.75 -2.11
CA MET A 185 7.26 0.21 -2.30
C MET A 185 8.63 -0.45 -2.32
N ALA A 186 8.91 -1.39 -1.41
CA ALA A 186 10.15 -2.17 -1.41
C ALA A 186 10.36 -2.92 -2.74
N SER A 187 9.27 -3.46 -3.30
CA SER A 187 9.29 -4.14 -4.61
C SER A 187 9.47 -3.19 -5.79
N LEU A 188 9.21 -1.89 -5.65
CA LEU A 188 9.36 -0.89 -6.71
C LEU A 188 10.70 -0.14 -6.65
N VAL A 189 11.32 -0.06 -5.47
CA VAL A 189 12.63 0.59 -5.25
C VAL A 189 13.79 -0.32 -5.62
N ALA A 190 13.72 -1.62 -5.30
CA ALA A 190 14.82 -2.57 -5.48
C ALA A 190 15.03 -3.22 -6.89
N PRO A 191 14.11 -3.20 -7.87
CA PRO A 191 14.29 -3.96 -9.11
C PRO A 191 15.49 -3.53 -9.94
N LYS A 192 16.25 -4.51 -10.46
CA LYS A 192 17.42 -4.26 -11.33
C LYS A 192 17.05 -4.12 -12.81
N ASP A 193 16.00 -4.81 -13.26
CA ASP A 193 15.66 -4.92 -14.68
C ASP A 193 14.71 -3.83 -15.18
N LYS A 194 14.02 -3.15 -14.27
CA LYS A 194 13.05 -2.09 -14.57
C LYS A 194 13.17 -0.97 -13.56
N VAL A 195 13.19 0.26 -14.05
CA VAL A 195 13.17 1.46 -13.21
C VAL A 195 11.72 1.88 -12.99
N PHE A 196 11.28 1.91 -11.73
CA PHE A 196 9.97 2.45 -11.32
C PHE A 196 10.12 3.77 -10.59
N ILE A 197 11.03 3.82 -9.62
CA ILE A 197 11.31 4.98 -8.77
C ILE A 197 12.77 5.38 -8.96
N THR A 198 12.99 6.64 -9.33
CA THR A 198 14.33 7.23 -9.43
C THR A 198 14.85 7.59 -8.03
N GLN A 199 16.12 7.29 -7.76
CA GLN A 199 16.78 7.38 -6.46
C GLN A 199 18.12 8.13 -6.56
#